data_AF-A0A1H9DFC7-F1
#
_entry.id   AF-A0A1H9DFC7-F1
#
_cell.length_a   1.000
_cell.length_b   1.000
_cell.length_c   1.000
_cell.angle_alpha   90.00
_cell.angle_beta   90.00
_cell.angle_gamma   90.00
#
_symmetry.space_group_name_H-M   'P 1'
#
loop_
_entity.id
_entity.type
_entity.pdbx_description
1 polymer ?
#
loop_
_entity_poly.entity_id
_entity_poly.type
_entity_poly.pdbx_seq_one_letter_code
_entity_poly.pdbx_strand_id
1 'polypeptide(L)'
;MTLISLVGCAVEKTQPFPSQIALQNLAGVVVERAGALWFQPCNERLWWPVQDNTAQQELTAFYRKFTLLRSEALYVELIGGTDPQQDNMLRVKTVETVGGTAQTCNFRLEGLQYRAASSDPVWVADIMADQVIVKSVTPAGSYRFRTANETGKDSPADRDTLTRSRGTAEDSESTAVQPDSAVVAVYRETQPTKRPLEIKILQRRCNDAATGTVLPFTAEMRFFGRLYRGCARKGHPVSSEIYGFYWYQPPGRAQVMFKLSADQRVQLVTRDAGGKTVAERGRWQYLQSGKLIFSMRDAAQQEYLMLFSREADGQLVLQTGSEHLVSYGATFKLWRPSGLSGGQLLSNLPATAKGIEPGASTDYMVPETASGEQHQASSSLMQSPETQSTVKPSLLTSPQVQAADIDDELLHEIIVNDAAAGAE
;
A
#
# COMPACT_ATOMS: atom_id res chain seq x y z
N MET A 1 -32.84 -46.60 6.39
CA MET A 1 -33.12 -45.57 7.42
C MET A 1 -32.20 -44.40 7.10
N THR A 2 -32.69 -43.43 6.35
CA THR A 2 -31.88 -42.36 5.73
C THR A 2 -31.91 -41.15 6.66
N LEU A 3 -30.78 -40.83 7.31
CA LEU A 3 -30.65 -39.64 8.15
C LEU A 3 -30.55 -38.39 7.25
N ILE A 4 -31.64 -37.63 7.16
CA ILE A 4 -31.63 -36.29 6.56
C ILE A 4 -31.08 -35.34 7.62
N SER A 5 -29.83 -34.90 7.46
CA SER A 5 -29.23 -33.87 8.31
C SER A 5 -29.64 -32.51 7.79
N LEU A 6 -30.60 -31.87 8.47
CA LEU A 6 -30.97 -30.47 8.23
C LEU A 6 -29.81 -29.57 8.69
N VAL A 7 -28.99 -29.12 7.73
CA VAL A 7 -27.98 -28.09 7.98
C VAL A 7 -28.73 -26.77 8.19
N GLY A 8 -29.02 -26.45 9.45
CA GLY A 8 -29.61 -25.17 9.81
C GLY A 8 -28.64 -24.03 9.46
N CYS A 9 -29.13 -23.01 8.76
CA CYS A 9 -28.38 -21.78 8.51
C CYS A 9 -28.06 -21.11 9.86
N ALA A 10 -26.91 -21.45 10.44
CA ALA A 10 -26.38 -20.73 11.59
C ALA A 10 -26.06 -19.31 11.11
N VAL A 11 -26.93 -18.35 11.46
CA VAL A 11 -26.67 -16.93 11.26
C VAL A 11 -25.39 -16.62 12.02
N GLU A 12 -24.31 -16.40 11.28
CA GLU A 12 -22.99 -16.12 11.82
C GLU A 12 -23.07 -14.81 12.62
N LYS A 13 -23.06 -14.93 13.95
CA LYS A 13 -23.11 -13.76 14.83
C LYS A 13 -21.82 -12.98 14.65
N THR A 14 -21.92 -11.75 14.15
CA THR A 14 -20.78 -10.84 14.06
C THR A 14 -20.20 -10.65 15.47
N GLN A 15 -18.97 -11.10 15.69
CA GLN A 15 -18.31 -10.93 16.98
C GLN A 15 -18.04 -9.44 17.19
N PRO A 16 -18.49 -8.83 18.30
CA PRO A 16 -18.26 -7.41 18.54
C PRO A 16 -16.75 -7.13 18.68
N PHE A 17 -16.30 -6.00 18.12
CA PHE A 17 -14.91 -5.57 18.26
C PHE A 17 -14.64 -5.12 19.72
N PRO A 18 -13.55 -5.59 20.38
CA PRO A 18 -13.24 -5.20 21.75
C PRO A 18 -13.02 -3.68 21.90
N SER A 19 -13.69 -3.04 22.86
CA SER A 19 -13.64 -1.58 23.04
C SER A 19 -12.33 -1.04 23.64
N GLN A 20 -11.49 -1.91 24.20
CA GLN A 20 -10.26 -1.53 24.92
C GLN A 20 -9.02 -1.45 24.01
N ILE A 21 -9.10 -1.91 22.77
CA ILE A 21 -7.96 -1.95 21.85
C ILE A 21 -7.79 -0.57 21.19
N ALA A 22 -6.59 0.00 21.35
CA ALA A 22 -6.21 1.21 20.64
C ALA A 22 -6.15 0.93 19.13
N LEU A 23 -6.95 1.65 18.35
CA LEU A 23 -7.02 1.49 16.91
C LEU A 23 -5.94 2.30 16.22
N GLN A 24 -5.30 1.69 15.23
CA GLN A 24 -4.25 2.29 14.41
C GLN A 24 -4.43 1.92 12.94
N ASN A 25 -3.99 2.82 12.06
CA ASN A 25 -3.91 2.55 10.62
C ASN A 25 -2.62 1.79 10.34
N LEU A 26 -2.76 0.63 9.70
CA LEU A 26 -1.67 -0.30 9.43
C LEU A 26 -1.58 -0.58 7.94
N ALA A 27 -0.36 -0.67 7.43
CA ALA A 27 -0.07 -1.12 6.07
C ALA A 27 0.95 -2.25 6.15
N GLY A 28 0.70 -3.33 5.44
CA GLY A 28 1.54 -4.52 5.53
C GLY A 28 1.13 -5.61 4.55
N VAL A 29 1.60 -6.82 4.81
CA VAL A 29 1.22 -8.02 4.06
C VAL A 29 0.55 -9.04 4.96
N VAL A 30 -0.40 -9.75 4.39
CA VAL A 30 -1.06 -10.91 5.00
C VAL A 30 -0.61 -12.18 4.29
N VAL A 31 -0.36 -13.23 5.06
CA VAL A 31 -0.12 -14.59 4.58
C VAL A 31 -0.94 -15.58 5.40
N GLU A 32 -1.24 -16.74 4.83
CA GLU A 32 -1.81 -17.87 5.55
C GLU A 32 -0.74 -18.91 5.89
N ARG A 33 -0.70 -19.31 7.17
CA ARG A 33 0.20 -20.34 7.70
C ARG A 33 -0.55 -21.17 8.74
N ALA A 34 -0.51 -22.49 8.59
CA ALA A 34 -1.20 -23.43 9.47
C ALA A 34 -2.70 -23.12 9.67
N GLY A 35 -3.38 -22.67 8.61
CA GLY A 35 -4.82 -22.35 8.64
C GLY A 35 -5.17 -21.04 9.36
N ALA A 36 -4.18 -20.23 9.72
CA ALA A 36 -4.38 -18.91 10.32
C ALA A 36 -3.77 -17.82 9.42
N LEU A 37 -4.39 -16.64 9.42
CA LEU A 37 -3.82 -15.45 8.79
C LEU A 37 -2.76 -14.82 9.71
N TRP A 38 -1.71 -14.30 9.10
CA TRP A 38 -0.61 -13.61 9.75
C TRP A 38 -0.34 -12.30 9.05
N PHE A 39 -0.10 -11.24 9.81
CA PHE A 39 0.18 -9.91 9.31
C PHE A 39 1.61 -9.50 9.63
N GLN A 40 2.30 -8.95 8.64
CA GLN A 40 3.60 -8.30 8.78
C GLN A 40 3.46 -6.85 8.33
N PRO A 41 3.62 -5.85 9.22
CA PRO A 41 3.70 -4.45 8.84
C PRO A 41 4.81 -4.23 7.80
N CYS A 42 4.60 -3.27 6.92
CA CYS A 42 5.59 -2.96 5.89
C CYS A 42 6.95 -2.59 6.50
N ASN A 43 8.00 -3.25 6.02
CA ASN A 43 9.38 -3.06 6.47
C ASN A 43 9.63 -3.48 7.92
N GLU A 44 8.81 -4.37 8.48
CA GLU A 44 9.10 -5.03 9.76
C GLU A 44 9.37 -6.51 9.55
N ARG A 45 10.05 -7.15 10.49
CA ARG A 45 10.34 -8.59 10.44
C ARG A 45 9.34 -9.43 11.21
N LEU A 46 8.73 -8.85 12.23
CA LEU A 46 7.83 -9.53 13.12
C LEU A 46 6.48 -9.76 12.45
N TRP A 47 5.81 -10.82 12.89
CA TRP A 47 4.51 -11.26 12.40
C TRP A 47 3.55 -11.39 13.57
N TRP A 48 2.30 -11.02 13.31
CA TRP A 48 1.21 -11.11 14.27
C TRP A 48 0.15 -12.06 13.73
N PRO A 49 -0.35 -13.01 14.55
CA PRO A 49 -1.54 -13.76 14.17
C PRO A 49 -2.71 -12.78 14.03
N VAL A 50 -3.58 -13.04 13.08
CA VAL A 50 -4.70 -12.14 12.76
C VAL A 50 -6.02 -12.75 13.20
N GLN A 51 -6.79 -11.98 13.95
CA GLN A 51 -8.22 -12.19 14.13
C GLN A 51 -8.99 -11.24 13.21
N ASP A 52 -9.73 -11.82 12.28
CA ASP A 52 -10.59 -11.05 11.37
C ASP A 52 -11.91 -10.70 12.06
N ASN A 53 -11.97 -9.50 12.64
CA ASN A 53 -13.19 -8.94 13.23
C ASN A 53 -13.90 -7.98 12.27
N THR A 54 -13.57 -8.03 10.98
CA THR A 54 -14.24 -7.22 9.96
C THR A 54 -15.65 -7.74 9.71
N ALA A 55 -16.50 -6.89 9.12
CA ALA A 55 -17.86 -7.29 8.77
C ALA A 55 -17.82 -8.48 7.80
N GLN A 56 -18.49 -9.58 8.16
CA GLN A 56 -18.53 -10.82 7.36
C GLN A 56 -17.15 -11.43 7.05
N GLN A 57 -16.13 -11.22 7.90
CA GLN A 57 -14.77 -11.73 7.69
C GLN A 57 -14.20 -11.34 6.31
N GLU A 58 -14.39 -10.06 5.97
CA GLU A 58 -14.00 -9.49 4.69
C GLU A 58 -12.51 -9.66 4.38
N LEU A 59 -11.61 -9.51 5.35
CA LEU A 59 -10.17 -9.71 5.13
C LEU A 59 -9.88 -11.14 4.68
N THR A 60 -10.47 -12.12 5.34
CA THR A 60 -10.34 -13.55 5.03
C THR A 60 -10.92 -13.87 3.65
N ALA A 61 -12.08 -13.29 3.33
CA ALA A 61 -12.70 -13.44 2.01
C ALA A 61 -11.82 -12.86 0.90
N PHE A 62 -11.25 -11.66 1.10
CA PHE A 62 -10.32 -11.07 0.14
C PHE A 62 -9.05 -11.89 0.00
N TYR A 63 -8.43 -12.29 1.10
CA TYR A 63 -7.21 -13.10 1.06
C TYR A 63 -7.43 -14.34 0.19
N ARG A 64 -8.46 -15.13 0.50
CA ARG A 64 -8.83 -16.32 -0.28
C ARG A 64 -9.03 -16.00 -1.76
N LYS A 65 -9.77 -14.94 -2.08
CA LYS A 65 -10.04 -14.50 -3.46
C LYS A 65 -8.75 -14.19 -4.24
N PHE A 66 -7.82 -13.45 -3.64
CA PHE A 66 -6.58 -13.04 -4.31
C PHE A 66 -5.53 -14.16 -4.36
N THR A 67 -5.55 -15.11 -3.41
CA THR A 67 -4.55 -16.18 -3.32
C THR A 67 -5.02 -17.54 -3.82
N LEU A 68 -6.18 -17.63 -4.48
CA LEU A 68 -6.74 -18.89 -5.01
C LEU A 68 -5.73 -19.70 -5.82
N LEU A 69 -4.86 -19.03 -6.57
CA LEU A 69 -3.91 -19.68 -7.49
C LEU A 69 -2.50 -19.79 -6.91
N ARG A 70 -2.13 -18.94 -5.95
CA ARG A 70 -0.79 -18.88 -5.37
C ARG A 70 -0.90 -18.40 -3.93
N SER A 71 -0.38 -19.18 -2.98
CA SER A 71 -0.26 -18.80 -1.56
C SER A 71 0.81 -17.71 -1.37
N GLU A 72 0.56 -16.54 -1.96
CA GLU A 72 1.44 -15.38 -1.95
C GLU A 72 1.05 -14.38 -0.86
N ALA A 73 2.02 -13.56 -0.47
CA ALA A 73 1.78 -12.45 0.44
C ALA A 73 0.90 -11.39 -0.23
N LEU A 74 -0.23 -11.07 0.40
CA LEU A 74 -1.19 -10.09 -0.07
C LEU A 74 -1.01 -8.76 0.65
N TYR A 75 -0.79 -7.69 -0.08
CA TYR A 75 -0.72 -6.36 0.53
C TYR A 75 -2.10 -5.86 0.96
N VAL A 76 -2.14 -5.27 2.15
CA VAL A 76 -3.35 -4.68 2.74
C VAL A 76 -3.05 -3.37 3.47
N GLU A 77 -4.05 -2.48 3.49
CA GLU A 77 -4.16 -1.39 4.47
C GLU A 77 -5.42 -1.61 5.29
N LEU A 78 -5.28 -1.56 6.61
CA LEU A 78 -6.35 -1.92 7.55
C LEU A 78 -6.32 -1.03 8.80
N ILE A 79 -7.44 -1.03 9.52
CA ILE A 79 -7.53 -0.45 10.86
C ILE A 79 -7.68 -1.59 11.85
N GLY A 80 -6.78 -1.65 12.82
CA GLY A 80 -6.77 -2.69 13.84
C GLY A 80 -5.88 -2.31 15.01
N GLY A 81 -5.65 -3.26 15.91
CA GLY A 81 -4.72 -3.11 17.02
C GLY A 81 -4.48 -4.43 17.73
N THR A 82 -3.48 -4.45 18.59
CA THR A 82 -3.13 -5.61 19.43
C THR A 82 -3.51 -5.32 20.88
N ASP A 83 -3.96 -6.34 21.61
CA ASP A 83 -4.07 -6.28 23.07
C ASP A 83 -2.82 -6.94 23.68
N PRO A 84 -1.87 -6.15 24.22
CA PRO A 84 -0.66 -6.70 24.81
C PRO A 84 -0.90 -7.49 26.10
N GLN A 85 -2.08 -7.36 26.73
CA GLN A 85 -2.39 -8.05 27.98
C GLN A 85 -3.00 -9.44 27.78
N GLN A 86 -3.43 -9.78 26.56
CA GLN A 86 -4.15 -11.03 26.27
C GLN A 86 -3.31 -12.04 25.48
N ASP A 87 -3.16 -11.80 24.18
CA ASP A 87 -2.69 -12.82 23.24
C ASP A 87 -1.74 -12.26 22.16
N ASN A 88 -1.47 -10.94 22.17
CA ASN A 88 -0.73 -10.24 21.11
C ASN A 88 -1.28 -10.51 19.70
N MET A 89 -2.57 -10.85 19.58
CA MET A 89 -3.21 -11.08 18.29
C MET A 89 -3.64 -9.75 17.68
N LEU A 90 -3.33 -9.55 16.40
CA LEU A 90 -3.81 -8.39 15.67
C LEU A 90 -5.29 -8.57 15.35
N ARG A 91 -6.13 -7.72 15.95
CA ARG A 91 -7.57 -7.71 15.68
C ARG A 91 -7.89 -6.67 14.64
N VAL A 92 -8.40 -7.11 13.50
CA VAL A 92 -8.67 -6.24 12.34
C VAL A 92 -10.13 -5.82 12.38
N LYS A 93 -10.37 -4.51 12.45
CA LYS A 93 -11.72 -3.92 12.47
C LYS A 93 -12.25 -3.63 11.08
N THR A 94 -11.41 -3.03 10.23
CA THR A 94 -11.79 -2.64 8.86
C THR A 94 -10.64 -2.84 7.91
N VAL A 95 -10.96 -3.16 6.66
CA VAL A 95 -10.00 -3.22 5.55
C VAL A 95 -10.28 -2.07 4.60
N GLU A 96 -9.26 -1.24 4.35
CA GLU A 96 -9.37 -0.07 3.49
C GLU A 96 -8.88 -0.40 2.07
N THR A 97 -7.71 -1.01 1.97
CA THR A 97 -7.05 -1.35 0.70
C THR A 97 -6.69 -2.84 0.69
N VAL A 98 -6.94 -3.51 -0.44
CA VAL A 98 -6.43 -4.87 -0.70
C VAL A 98 -5.98 -4.99 -2.15
N GLY A 99 -4.76 -5.46 -2.36
CA GLY A 99 -4.25 -5.80 -3.68
C GLY A 99 -2.75 -5.58 -3.83
N GLY A 100 -2.15 -6.27 -4.79
CA GLY A 100 -0.70 -6.30 -4.98
C GLY A 100 0.00 -7.30 -4.04
N THR A 101 1.31 -7.14 -3.90
CA THR A 101 2.18 -8.10 -3.18
C THR A 101 3.02 -7.38 -2.12
N ALA A 102 3.94 -8.09 -1.46
CA ALA A 102 4.93 -7.44 -0.58
C ALA A 102 5.66 -6.26 -1.23
N GLN A 103 5.83 -6.25 -2.56
CA GLN A 103 6.47 -5.14 -3.27
C GLN A 103 5.69 -3.83 -3.11
N THR A 104 4.37 -3.91 -2.90
CA THR A 104 3.51 -2.75 -2.68
C THR A 104 3.94 -1.93 -1.46
N CYS A 105 4.60 -2.53 -0.47
CA CYS A 105 5.19 -1.81 0.67
C CYS A 105 6.25 -0.77 0.27
N ASN A 106 6.88 -0.92 -0.91
CA ASN A 106 7.83 0.07 -1.45
C ASN A 106 7.15 1.26 -2.11
N PHE A 107 5.86 1.15 -2.47
CA PHE A 107 5.12 2.20 -3.17
C PHE A 107 4.33 3.04 -2.17
N ARG A 108 5.06 3.78 -1.35
CA ARG A 108 4.48 4.77 -0.45
C ARG A 108 4.08 6.00 -1.25
N LEU A 109 2.90 6.53 -0.95
CA LEU A 109 2.35 7.74 -1.56
C LEU A 109 2.76 8.97 -0.74
N GLU A 110 4.03 9.06 -0.34
CA GLU A 110 4.54 10.22 0.39
C GLU A 110 4.51 11.47 -0.52
N GLY A 111 4.14 12.60 0.05
CA GLY A 111 3.93 13.86 -0.65
C GLY A 111 2.65 14.00 -1.45
N LEU A 112 1.85 12.93 -1.53
CA LEU A 112 0.54 12.98 -2.16
C LEU A 112 -0.55 13.14 -1.09
N GLN A 113 -1.58 13.91 -1.42
CA GLN A 113 -2.84 13.86 -0.70
C GLN A 113 -3.66 12.65 -1.16
N TYR A 114 -3.68 12.38 -2.46
CA TYR A 114 -4.32 11.23 -3.06
C TYR A 114 -3.57 10.77 -4.31
N ARG A 115 -3.63 9.47 -4.59
CA ARG A 115 -3.39 8.93 -5.93
C ARG A 115 -4.69 8.33 -6.44
N ALA A 116 -5.14 8.80 -7.59
CA ALA A 116 -6.30 8.26 -8.29
C ALA A 116 -5.86 7.58 -9.59
N ALA A 117 -6.49 6.47 -9.97
CA ALA A 117 -6.18 5.77 -11.20
C ALA A 117 -7.37 4.98 -11.73
N SER A 118 -7.34 4.67 -13.02
CA SER A 118 -8.21 3.67 -13.64
C SER A 118 -7.42 2.82 -14.62
N SER A 119 -7.83 1.57 -14.77
CA SER A 119 -7.39 0.68 -15.84
C SER A 119 -8.19 0.85 -17.13
N ASP A 120 -9.38 1.47 -17.08
CA ASP A 120 -10.26 1.62 -18.23
C ASP A 120 -10.98 3.00 -18.25
N PRO A 121 -10.57 3.93 -19.13
CA PRO A 121 -9.29 3.92 -19.84
C PRO A 121 -8.12 4.07 -18.84
N VAL A 122 -6.90 3.75 -19.27
CA VAL A 122 -5.72 3.87 -18.40
C VAL A 122 -5.37 5.33 -18.10
N TRP A 123 -5.41 5.70 -16.83
CA TRP A 123 -4.90 6.99 -16.36
C TRP A 123 -4.46 6.92 -14.89
N VAL A 124 -3.58 7.83 -14.50
CA VAL A 124 -3.12 8.03 -13.12
C VAL A 124 -3.07 9.53 -12.84
N ALA A 125 -3.62 9.97 -11.71
CA ALA A 125 -3.54 11.33 -11.21
C ALA A 125 -2.87 11.33 -9.83
N ASP A 126 -1.70 11.95 -9.76
CA ASP A 126 -0.98 12.24 -8.52
C ASP A 126 -1.41 13.62 -8.01
N ILE A 127 -2.12 13.64 -6.89
CA ILE A 127 -2.76 14.83 -6.33
C ILE A 127 -1.96 15.28 -5.11
N MET A 128 -1.30 16.43 -5.24
CA MET A 128 -0.55 17.13 -4.19
C MET A 128 -1.36 18.33 -3.68
N ALA A 129 -0.83 19.05 -2.70
CA ALA A 129 -1.54 20.17 -2.05
C ALA A 129 -1.94 21.30 -3.02
N ASP A 130 -1.07 21.65 -3.96
CA ASP A 130 -1.22 22.78 -4.88
C ASP A 130 -1.12 22.39 -6.37
N GLN A 131 -1.01 21.08 -6.64
CA GLN A 131 -0.73 20.58 -7.97
C GLN A 131 -1.30 19.20 -8.20
N VAL A 132 -1.74 18.95 -9.44
CA VAL A 132 -2.07 17.61 -9.93
C VAL A 132 -1.21 17.29 -11.15
N ILE A 133 -0.65 16.08 -11.17
CA ILE A 133 0.00 15.50 -12.35
C ILE A 133 -0.86 14.36 -12.88
N VAL A 134 -1.38 14.50 -14.10
CA VAL A 134 -2.18 13.47 -14.78
C VAL A 134 -1.33 12.81 -15.85
N LYS A 135 -1.26 11.48 -15.83
CA LYS A 135 -0.77 10.64 -16.94
C LYS A 135 -1.97 9.91 -17.51
N SER A 136 -2.22 10.06 -18.80
CA SER A 136 -3.38 9.45 -19.46
C SER A 136 -2.97 8.87 -20.82
N VAL A 137 -3.68 7.84 -21.27
CA VAL A 137 -3.60 7.34 -22.65
C VAL A 137 -4.60 8.05 -23.58
N THR A 138 -5.60 8.73 -23.01
CA THR A 138 -6.67 9.39 -23.78
C THR A 138 -7.07 10.72 -23.14
N PRO A 139 -6.58 11.88 -23.63
CA PRO A 139 -5.47 12.00 -24.57
C PRO A 139 -4.14 11.50 -23.98
N ALA A 140 -3.30 10.93 -24.83
CA ALA A 140 -1.98 10.43 -24.43
C ALA A 140 -1.10 11.58 -23.93
N GLY A 141 -0.43 11.41 -22.79
CA GLY A 141 0.57 12.37 -22.31
C GLY A 141 0.67 12.50 -20.79
N SER A 142 1.52 13.42 -20.36
CA SER A 142 1.65 13.85 -18.96
C SER A 142 1.35 15.35 -18.86
N TYR A 143 0.41 15.69 -17.98
CA TYR A 143 -0.17 17.01 -17.85
C TYR A 143 -0.02 17.48 -16.41
N ARG A 144 0.35 18.74 -16.21
CA ARG A 144 0.57 19.33 -14.89
C ARG A 144 -0.35 20.53 -14.70
N PHE A 145 -1.12 20.51 -13.63
CA PHE A 145 -2.12 21.52 -13.30
C PHE A 145 -1.84 22.14 -11.94
N ARG A 146 -1.95 23.46 -11.82
CA ARG A 146 -1.99 24.12 -10.50
C ARG A 146 -3.41 24.05 -9.97
N THR A 147 -3.60 23.41 -8.83
CA THR A 147 -4.94 23.12 -8.29
C THR A 147 -5.10 23.64 -6.88
N ALA A 148 -6.34 23.93 -6.49
CA ALA A 148 -6.70 24.21 -5.11
C ALA A 148 -7.69 23.15 -4.60
N ASN A 149 -7.57 22.78 -3.33
CA ASN A 149 -8.57 21.99 -2.64
C ASN A 149 -9.75 22.91 -2.22
N GLU A 150 -10.94 22.61 -2.73
CA GLU A 150 -12.17 23.37 -2.50
C GLU A 150 -13.20 22.60 -1.65
N THR A 151 -12.77 21.58 -0.93
CA THR A 151 -13.64 20.81 -0.04
C THR A 151 -14.32 21.73 0.97
N GLY A 152 -15.65 21.66 1.06
CA GLY A 152 -16.45 22.47 1.98
C GLY A 152 -16.64 23.94 1.58
N LYS A 153 -16.06 24.40 0.46
CA LYS A 153 -16.46 25.67 -0.15
C LYS A 153 -17.71 25.40 -0.97
N ASP A 154 -18.83 25.99 -0.56
CA ASP A 154 -20.18 25.80 -1.11
C ASP A 154 -20.16 25.48 -2.61
N SER A 155 -20.58 24.27 -2.96
CA SER A 155 -20.71 23.85 -4.34
C SER A 155 -21.75 24.77 -5.00
N PRO A 156 -21.40 25.57 -6.03
CA PRO A 156 -22.36 26.48 -6.68
C PRO A 156 -23.54 25.76 -7.35
N ALA A 157 -23.50 24.43 -7.39
CA ALA A 157 -24.47 23.56 -8.05
C ALA A 157 -25.84 23.52 -7.34
N ASP A 158 -25.99 24.03 -6.12
CA ASP A 158 -27.27 23.98 -5.39
C ASP A 158 -28.11 25.27 -5.51
N ARG A 159 -27.67 26.24 -6.33
CA ARG A 159 -28.39 27.51 -6.51
C ARG A 159 -29.35 27.56 -7.70
N ASP A 160 -29.40 26.54 -8.57
CA ASP A 160 -30.21 26.60 -9.80
C ASP A 160 -31.45 25.68 -9.83
N THR A 161 -31.69 24.86 -8.79
CA THR A 161 -32.80 23.88 -8.79
C THR A 161 -34.05 24.30 -7.99
N LEU A 162 -34.21 25.60 -7.69
CA LEU A 162 -35.44 26.17 -7.14
C LEU A 162 -36.24 26.95 -8.20
N THR A 163 -36.38 26.39 -9.40
CA THR A 163 -37.37 26.90 -10.35
C THR A 163 -38.15 25.77 -11.03
N ARG A 164 -39.32 25.47 -10.45
CA ARG A 164 -40.58 25.21 -11.17
C ARG A 164 -40.72 23.87 -11.91
N SER A 165 -41.31 22.89 -11.22
CA SER A 165 -42.11 21.83 -11.86
C SER A 165 -43.31 21.43 -11.00
N ARG A 166 -44.48 22.00 -11.31
CA ARG A 166 -45.80 21.55 -10.90
C ARG A 166 -46.34 20.74 -12.08
N GLY A 167 -46.46 19.41 -11.98
CA GLY A 167 -47.15 18.64 -13.01
C GLY A 167 -46.83 17.14 -13.06
N THR A 168 -47.89 16.36 -12.88
CA THR A 168 -48.19 15.01 -13.40
C THR A 168 -47.37 13.82 -12.89
N ALA A 169 -48.10 12.96 -12.17
CA ALA A 169 -47.74 11.65 -11.68
C ALA A 169 -47.77 10.63 -12.82
N GLU A 170 -46.65 9.97 -13.07
CA GLU A 170 -46.59 8.67 -13.74
C GLU A 170 -45.54 7.79 -13.03
N ASP A 171 -45.94 6.54 -12.81
CA ASP A 171 -45.26 5.51 -12.04
C ASP A 171 -43.79 5.34 -12.46
N SER A 172 -42.87 5.68 -11.57
CA SER A 172 -41.43 5.50 -11.77
C SER A 172 -40.88 4.53 -10.74
N GLU A 173 -40.40 3.41 -11.28
CA GLU A 173 -39.70 2.32 -10.63
C GLU A 173 -38.52 2.86 -9.81
N SER A 174 -38.70 2.89 -8.49
CA SER A 174 -37.79 3.43 -7.49
C SER A 174 -36.44 2.69 -7.54
N THR A 175 -35.49 3.21 -8.33
CA THR A 175 -34.08 2.86 -8.20
C THR A 175 -33.64 3.37 -6.82
N ALA A 176 -33.40 2.44 -5.89
CA ALA A 176 -33.01 2.77 -4.52
C ALA A 176 -31.82 3.76 -4.55
N VAL A 177 -32.09 4.99 -4.11
CA VAL A 177 -31.09 6.05 -3.98
C VAL A 177 -30.09 5.56 -2.95
N GLN A 178 -28.94 5.07 -3.41
CA GLN A 178 -27.83 4.74 -2.53
C GLN A 178 -27.47 5.99 -1.72
N PRO A 179 -27.20 5.85 -0.42
CA PRO A 179 -26.85 6.98 0.44
C PRO A 179 -25.76 7.80 -0.25
N ASP A 180 -26.01 9.11 -0.35
CA ASP A 180 -25.13 10.07 -1.02
C ASP A 180 -23.69 9.84 -0.58
N SER A 181 -22.86 9.38 -1.52
CA SER A 181 -21.44 9.13 -1.24
C SER A 181 -20.80 10.46 -0.90
N ALA A 182 -20.44 10.65 0.37
CA ALA A 182 -19.88 11.91 0.84
C ALA A 182 -18.63 12.27 0.02
N VAL A 183 -18.62 13.47 -0.55
CA VAL A 183 -17.45 14.03 -1.24
C VAL A 183 -16.42 14.40 -0.17
N VAL A 184 -15.26 13.74 -0.16
CA VAL A 184 -14.20 13.99 0.82
C VAL A 184 -13.13 14.94 0.33
N ALA A 185 -12.97 15.06 -1.00
CA ALA A 185 -12.07 16.04 -1.57
C ALA A 185 -12.54 16.54 -2.94
N VAL A 186 -12.36 17.83 -3.22
CA VAL A 186 -12.53 18.42 -4.55
C VAL A 186 -11.32 19.26 -4.90
N TYR A 187 -10.70 18.96 -6.04
CA TYR A 187 -9.55 19.69 -6.58
C TYR A 187 -9.93 20.35 -7.90
N ARG A 188 -9.72 21.66 -8.02
CA ARG A 188 -9.96 22.40 -9.27
C ARG A 188 -8.71 23.11 -9.75
N GLU A 189 -8.54 23.16 -11.06
CA GLU A 189 -7.54 24.01 -11.70
C GLU A 189 -7.77 25.48 -11.35
N THR A 190 -6.72 26.15 -10.92
CA THR A 190 -6.75 27.57 -10.50
C THR A 190 -6.66 28.54 -11.67
N GLN A 191 -6.19 28.07 -12.83
CA GLN A 191 -6.07 28.89 -14.04
C GLN A 191 -7.40 28.88 -14.80
N PRO A 192 -7.88 30.05 -15.27
CA PRO A 192 -9.12 30.12 -16.02
C PRO A 192 -8.93 29.49 -17.40
N THR A 193 -9.48 28.29 -17.59
CA THR A 193 -9.51 27.59 -18.87
C THR A 193 -10.95 27.26 -19.26
N LYS A 194 -11.22 27.07 -20.56
CA LYS A 194 -12.56 26.69 -21.03
C LYS A 194 -13.01 25.30 -20.54
N ARG A 195 -12.06 24.45 -20.14
CA ARG A 195 -12.29 23.06 -19.74
C ARG A 195 -11.33 22.73 -18.59
N PRO A 196 -11.57 23.28 -17.38
CA PRO A 196 -10.65 23.13 -16.27
C PRO A 196 -10.58 21.68 -15.81
N LEU A 197 -9.41 21.26 -15.32
CA LEU A 197 -9.31 20.02 -14.57
C LEU A 197 -10.16 20.13 -13.29
N GLU A 198 -10.97 19.10 -13.03
CA GLU A 198 -11.65 18.90 -11.75
C GLU A 198 -11.48 17.44 -11.32
N ILE A 199 -11.10 17.18 -10.07
CA ILE A 199 -11.08 15.84 -9.48
C ILE A 199 -11.90 15.84 -8.20
N LYS A 200 -12.88 14.94 -8.12
CA LYS A 200 -13.64 14.63 -6.91
C LYS A 200 -13.21 13.28 -6.35
N ILE A 201 -13.00 13.23 -5.05
CA ILE A 201 -12.77 12.01 -4.29
C ILE A 201 -14.01 11.75 -3.43
N LEU A 202 -14.60 10.58 -3.58
CA LEU A 202 -15.81 10.15 -2.88
C LEU A 202 -15.44 9.11 -1.84
N GLN A 203 -16.01 9.19 -0.63
CA GLN A 203 -15.94 8.15 0.42
C GLN A 203 -16.80 6.95 0.00
N ARG A 204 -16.38 6.27 -1.05
CA ARG A 204 -17.02 5.08 -1.58
C ARG A 204 -15.95 4.11 -2.04
N ARG A 205 -15.96 2.91 -1.46
CA ARG A 205 -15.06 1.84 -1.84
C ARG A 205 -15.14 1.58 -3.33
N CYS A 206 -13.98 1.40 -3.95
CA CYS A 206 -13.83 1.19 -5.37
C CYS A 206 -13.08 -0.13 -5.61
N ASN A 207 -13.54 -0.89 -6.59
CA ASN A 207 -12.87 -2.11 -7.04
C ASN A 207 -12.34 -1.86 -8.45
N ASP A 208 -11.02 -1.95 -8.63
CA ASP A 208 -10.37 -1.82 -9.91
C ASP A 208 -10.72 -3.02 -10.80
N ALA A 209 -11.39 -2.78 -11.93
CA ALA A 209 -11.95 -3.85 -12.74
C ALA A 209 -10.88 -4.77 -13.35
N ALA A 210 -9.67 -4.27 -13.63
CA ALA A 210 -8.61 -5.05 -14.24
C ALA A 210 -7.86 -5.93 -13.23
N THR A 211 -7.58 -5.39 -12.04
CA THR A 211 -6.74 -6.07 -11.04
C THR A 211 -7.54 -6.71 -9.90
N GLY A 212 -8.81 -6.33 -9.74
CA GLY A 212 -9.63 -6.67 -8.59
C GLY A 212 -9.25 -5.91 -7.31
N THR A 213 -8.25 -5.01 -7.38
CA THR A 213 -7.75 -4.25 -6.23
C THR A 213 -8.87 -3.42 -5.61
N VAL A 214 -9.03 -3.55 -4.30
CA VAL A 214 -10.01 -2.79 -3.53
C VAL A 214 -9.33 -1.58 -2.93
N LEU A 215 -9.92 -0.40 -3.13
CA LEU A 215 -9.44 0.87 -2.62
C LEU A 215 -10.56 1.61 -1.87
N PRO A 216 -10.23 2.45 -0.88
CA PRO A 216 -11.23 3.06 0.00
C PRO A 216 -12.05 4.16 -0.67
N PHE A 217 -11.56 4.74 -1.79
CA PHE A 217 -12.20 5.86 -2.45
C PHE A 217 -12.50 5.62 -3.93
N THR A 218 -13.54 6.28 -4.41
CA THR A 218 -13.82 6.44 -5.84
C THR A 218 -13.35 7.82 -6.28
N ALA A 219 -12.72 7.91 -7.45
CA ALA A 219 -12.35 9.17 -8.07
C ALA A 219 -13.22 9.44 -9.30
N GLU A 220 -13.68 10.68 -9.41
CA GLU A 220 -14.29 11.22 -10.62
C GLU A 220 -13.45 12.40 -11.10
N MET A 221 -12.86 12.29 -12.29
CA MET A 221 -12.02 13.32 -12.89
C MET A 221 -12.70 13.87 -14.14
N ARG A 222 -12.93 15.18 -14.20
CA ARG A 222 -13.26 15.89 -15.43
C ARG A 222 -11.98 16.42 -16.05
N PHE A 223 -11.62 15.89 -17.21
CA PHE A 223 -10.37 16.18 -17.90
C PHE A 223 -10.67 16.44 -19.38
N PHE A 224 -10.30 17.63 -19.88
CA PHE A 224 -10.62 18.10 -21.24
C PHE A 224 -12.13 18.02 -21.61
N GLY A 225 -13.00 18.16 -20.61
CA GLY A 225 -14.46 18.10 -20.77
C GLY A 225 -15.04 16.68 -20.81
N ARG A 226 -14.22 15.64 -20.60
CA ARG A 226 -14.66 14.25 -20.46
C ARG A 226 -14.60 13.81 -19.00
N LEU A 227 -15.54 12.98 -18.59
CA LEU A 227 -15.57 12.38 -17.26
C LEU A 227 -14.84 11.04 -17.27
N TYR A 228 -13.91 10.87 -16.35
CA TYR A 228 -13.17 9.65 -16.11
C TYR A 228 -13.47 9.17 -14.69
N ARG A 229 -13.71 7.87 -14.54
CA ARG A 229 -13.91 7.23 -13.25
C ARG A 229 -12.75 6.31 -12.95
N GLY A 230 -12.44 6.16 -11.68
CA GLY A 230 -11.36 5.32 -11.19
C GLY A 230 -11.42 5.14 -9.69
N CYS A 231 -10.42 4.47 -9.17
CA CYS A 231 -10.25 4.26 -7.74
C CYS A 231 -9.18 5.20 -7.19
N ALA A 232 -9.29 5.55 -5.91
CA ALA A 232 -8.31 6.40 -5.25
C ALA A 232 -7.86 5.85 -3.91
N ARG A 233 -6.61 6.15 -3.58
CA ARG A 233 -5.96 5.86 -2.31
C ARG A 233 -5.46 7.17 -1.71
N LYS A 234 -5.62 7.34 -0.41
CA LYS A 234 -5.09 8.49 0.31
C LYS A 234 -3.57 8.36 0.39
N GLY A 235 -2.87 9.46 0.11
CA GLY A 235 -1.44 9.53 0.31
C GLY A 235 -1.07 9.96 1.72
N HIS A 236 0.23 10.05 1.95
CA HIS A 236 0.77 10.66 3.17
C HIS A 236 1.32 12.01 2.74
N PRO A 237 0.72 13.14 3.16
CA PRO A 237 1.32 14.44 2.88
C PRO A 237 2.76 14.42 3.39
N VAL A 238 3.69 15.07 2.66
CA VAL A 238 5.09 15.14 3.10
C VAL A 238 5.06 15.62 4.54
N SER A 239 5.49 14.78 5.48
CA SER A 239 5.62 15.26 6.85
C SER A 239 6.60 16.43 6.78
N SER A 240 6.20 17.61 7.23
CA SER A 240 7.17 18.69 7.43
C SER A 240 8.29 18.24 8.37
N GLU A 241 8.00 17.24 9.20
CA GLU A 241 8.91 16.59 10.12
C GLU A 241 9.94 15.77 9.34
N ILE A 242 11.19 16.19 9.49
CA ILE A 242 12.38 15.48 8.99
C ILE A 242 12.83 14.45 10.03
N TYR A 243 12.45 14.61 11.30
CA TYR A 243 12.80 13.68 12.35
C TYR A 243 12.09 12.34 12.18
N GLY A 244 12.75 11.26 12.59
CA GLY A 244 12.29 9.88 12.37
C GLY A 244 13.44 8.93 12.10
N PHE A 245 13.11 7.69 11.77
CA PHE A 245 14.09 6.66 11.44
C PHE A 245 14.25 6.54 9.95
N TYR A 246 15.48 6.49 9.48
CA TYR A 246 15.82 6.33 8.08
C TYR A 246 16.72 5.12 7.93
N TRP A 247 16.47 4.32 6.90
CA TRP A 247 17.23 3.08 6.70
C TRP A 247 17.66 2.92 5.25
N TYR A 248 18.77 2.22 5.09
CA TYR A 248 19.36 1.84 3.82
C TYR A 248 20.01 0.47 3.98
N GLN A 249 19.66 -0.47 3.10
CA GLN A 249 20.21 -1.83 3.09
C GLN A 249 20.47 -2.25 1.65
N PRO A 250 21.72 -2.13 1.16
CA PRO A 250 22.09 -2.73 -0.10
C PRO A 250 22.21 -4.26 0.03
N PRO A 251 21.92 -5.02 -1.04
CA PRO A 251 22.15 -6.46 -1.04
C PRO A 251 23.62 -6.79 -0.73
N GLY A 252 23.85 -7.67 0.25
CA GLY A 252 25.18 -8.17 0.61
C GLY A 252 26.14 -7.14 1.22
N ARG A 253 25.64 -5.98 1.67
CA ARG A 253 26.44 -4.92 2.30
C ARG A 253 25.90 -4.58 3.69
N ALA A 254 26.64 -3.72 4.39
CA ALA A 254 26.24 -3.22 5.68
C ALA A 254 24.87 -2.52 5.61
N GLN A 255 24.04 -2.78 6.61
CA GLN A 255 22.81 -2.07 6.85
C GLN A 255 23.13 -0.79 7.62
N VAL A 256 22.55 0.33 7.18
CA VAL A 256 22.71 1.61 7.87
C VAL A 256 21.33 2.13 8.24
N MET A 257 21.16 2.48 9.51
CA MET A 257 19.99 3.15 10.02
C MET A 257 20.42 4.42 10.74
N PHE A 258 19.64 5.48 10.64
CA PHE A 258 19.82 6.61 11.54
C PHE A 258 18.48 7.14 12.04
N LYS A 259 18.49 7.61 13.28
CA LYS A 259 17.39 8.32 13.91
C LYS A 259 17.72 9.79 13.96
N LEU A 260 16.84 10.60 13.39
CA LEU A 260 16.83 12.04 13.54
C LEU A 260 15.85 12.39 14.64
N SER A 261 16.33 13.01 15.71
CA SER A 261 15.51 13.48 16.83
C SER A 261 15.08 14.94 16.61
N ALA A 262 13.95 15.35 17.18
CA ALA A 262 13.41 16.70 17.02
C ALA A 262 14.33 17.80 17.61
N ASP A 263 15.17 17.44 18.56
CA ASP A 263 16.18 18.29 19.22
C ASP A 263 17.51 18.39 18.45
N GLN A 264 17.50 18.06 17.16
CA GLN A 264 18.66 18.11 16.27
C GLN A 264 19.77 17.10 16.58
N ARG A 265 19.50 16.08 17.41
CA ARG A 265 20.42 14.94 17.57
C ARG A 265 20.24 13.93 16.45
N VAL A 266 21.34 13.33 16.02
CA VAL A 266 21.33 12.17 15.11
C VAL A 266 22.08 11.02 15.76
N GLN A 267 21.51 9.82 15.67
CA GLN A 267 22.17 8.57 16.01
C GLN A 267 22.21 7.71 14.76
N LEU A 268 23.39 7.29 14.35
CA LEU A 268 23.62 6.40 13.22
C LEU A 268 24.03 5.03 13.77
N VAL A 269 23.41 3.97 13.28
CA VAL A 269 23.77 2.59 13.58
C VAL A 269 24.07 1.88 12.27
N THR A 270 25.26 1.31 12.20
CA THR A 270 25.70 0.47 11.09
C THR A 270 25.81 -0.95 11.59
N ARG A 271 25.25 -1.90 10.83
CA ARG A 271 25.43 -3.33 11.03
C ARG A 271 26.13 -3.92 9.83
N ASP A 272 27.30 -4.51 10.05
CA ASP A 272 28.03 -5.18 8.96
C ASP A 272 27.42 -6.53 8.58
N ALA A 273 27.98 -7.18 7.55
CA ALA A 273 27.52 -8.49 7.09
C ALA A 273 27.71 -9.62 8.13
N GLY A 274 28.58 -9.40 9.14
CA GLY A 274 28.80 -10.33 10.25
C GLY A 274 27.86 -10.09 11.43
N GLY A 275 26.95 -9.12 11.33
CA GLY A 275 26.02 -8.75 12.41
C GLY A 275 26.61 -7.82 13.46
N LYS A 276 27.88 -7.41 13.33
CA LYS A 276 28.49 -6.47 14.29
C LYS A 276 27.87 -5.09 14.11
N THR A 277 27.40 -4.51 15.21
CA THR A 277 26.81 -3.18 15.27
C THR A 277 27.82 -2.14 15.73
N VAL A 278 27.74 -0.95 15.13
CA VAL A 278 28.48 0.25 15.56
C VAL A 278 27.49 1.41 15.61
N ALA A 279 27.43 2.08 16.75
CA ALA A 279 26.60 3.26 16.97
C ALA A 279 27.45 4.52 17.04
N GLU A 280 27.09 5.51 16.24
CA GLU A 280 27.73 6.82 16.15
C GLU A 280 26.70 7.91 16.44
N ARG A 281 27.17 9.06 16.94
CA ARG A 281 26.28 10.14 17.39
C ARG A 281 26.76 11.47 16.84
N GLY A 282 25.81 12.37 16.68
CA GLY A 282 26.07 13.67 16.11
C GLY A 282 24.90 14.62 16.24
N ARG A 283 24.97 15.70 15.47
CA ARG A 283 23.90 16.68 15.32
C ARG A 283 23.53 16.83 13.86
N TRP A 284 22.27 17.15 13.59
CA TRP A 284 21.80 17.44 12.24
C TRP A 284 21.29 18.87 12.12
N GLN A 285 21.44 19.45 10.93
CA GLN A 285 20.93 20.78 10.59
C GLN A 285 20.27 20.74 9.22
N TYR A 286 19.03 21.24 9.14
CA TYR A 286 18.33 21.43 7.87
C TYR A 286 18.54 22.85 7.35
N LEU A 287 18.97 22.96 6.10
CA LEU A 287 19.25 24.21 5.43
C LEU A 287 18.05 24.66 4.59
N GLN A 288 17.93 25.96 4.37
CA GLN A 288 16.91 26.54 3.47
C GLN A 288 17.02 26.02 2.03
N SER A 289 18.21 25.53 1.63
CA SER A 289 18.44 24.90 0.33
C SER A 289 17.79 23.51 0.18
N GLY A 290 17.10 23.00 1.21
CA GLY A 290 16.57 21.63 1.23
C GLY A 290 17.61 20.55 1.50
N LYS A 291 18.82 20.95 1.93
CA LYS A 291 19.91 20.04 2.28
C LYS A 291 19.95 19.80 3.79
N LEU A 292 20.43 18.64 4.18
CA LEU A 292 20.56 18.21 5.56
C LEU A 292 22.04 17.88 5.83
N ILE A 293 22.63 18.50 6.85
CA ILE A 293 24.02 18.25 7.25
C ILE A 293 24.01 17.45 8.54
N PHE A 294 24.77 16.35 8.61
CA PHE A 294 25.11 15.67 9.86
C PHE A 294 26.54 16.01 10.25
N SER A 295 26.74 16.42 11.49
CA SER A 295 28.04 16.54 12.15
C SER A 295 28.20 15.38 13.12
N MET A 296 28.98 14.39 12.73
CA MET A 296 29.09 13.09 13.40
C MET A 296 30.45 12.94 14.09
N ARG A 297 30.51 12.06 15.09
CA ARG A 297 31.74 11.55 15.68
C ARG A 297 31.75 10.03 15.62
N ASP A 298 32.85 9.48 15.12
CA ASP A 298 33.06 8.03 15.08
C ASP A 298 33.51 7.48 16.45
N ALA A 299 33.75 6.17 16.51
CA ALA A 299 34.24 5.50 17.72
C ALA A 299 35.63 6.00 18.19
N ALA A 300 36.44 6.56 17.29
CA ALA A 300 37.74 7.15 17.58
C ALA A 300 37.66 8.65 17.93
N GLN A 301 36.45 9.20 18.10
CA GLN A 301 36.18 10.63 18.33
C GLN A 301 36.63 11.54 17.18
N GLN A 302 36.82 11.00 15.97
CA GLN A 302 37.09 11.81 14.78
C GLN A 302 35.78 12.39 14.26
N GLU A 303 35.79 13.70 14.02
CA GLU A 303 34.64 14.40 13.46
C GLU A 303 34.58 14.24 11.95
N TYR A 304 33.37 13.97 11.44
CA TYR A 304 33.13 13.93 10.02
C TYR A 304 31.74 14.49 9.68
N LEU A 305 31.58 14.91 8.42
CA LEU A 305 30.35 15.49 7.92
C LEU A 305 29.68 14.54 6.93
N MET A 306 28.34 14.51 6.96
CA MET A 306 27.53 13.92 5.90
C MET A 306 26.55 14.97 5.39
N LEU A 307 26.33 14.99 4.08
CA LEU A 307 25.38 15.90 3.44
C LEU A 307 24.33 15.09 2.69
N PHE A 308 23.07 15.40 2.91
CA PHE A 308 21.94 14.77 2.22
C PHE A 308 21.12 15.82 1.47
N SER A 309 20.53 15.41 0.35
CA SER A 309 19.37 16.10 -0.24
C SER A 309 18.10 15.40 0.21
N ARG A 310 17.07 16.18 0.53
CA ARG A 310 15.73 15.64 0.79
C ARG A 310 14.93 15.67 -0.51
N GLU A 311 14.45 14.51 -0.93
CA GLU A 311 13.56 14.38 -2.08
C GLU A 311 12.11 14.71 -1.70
N ALA A 312 11.27 14.98 -2.70
CA ALA A 312 9.87 15.36 -2.50
C ALA A 312 9.03 14.28 -1.80
N ASP A 313 9.43 13.02 -1.90
CA ASP A 313 8.80 11.88 -1.22
C ASP A 313 9.36 11.63 0.19
N GLY A 314 10.23 12.51 0.68
CA GLY A 314 10.84 12.43 1.99
C GLY A 314 12.04 11.51 2.10
N GLN A 315 12.50 10.87 1.01
CA GLN A 315 13.75 10.12 1.01
C GLN A 315 14.95 11.06 1.20
N LEU A 316 16.01 10.57 1.85
CA LEU A 316 17.27 11.29 2.02
C LEU A 316 18.33 10.65 1.14
N VAL A 317 18.87 11.42 0.18
CA VAL A 317 19.91 10.94 -0.74
C VAL A 317 21.26 11.49 -0.30
N LEU A 318 22.22 10.61 -0.04
CA LEU A 318 23.57 10.99 0.38
C LEU A 318 24.32 11.68 -0.77
N GLN A 319 24.73 12.92 -0.55
CA GLN A 319 25.46 13.77 -1.50
C GLN A 319 26.96 13.80 -1.23
N THR A 320 27.39 13.64 0.02
CA THR A 320 28.79 13.44 0.39
C THR A 320 28.86 12.94 1.83
N GLY A 321 29.92 12.22 2.19
CA GLY A 321 30.14 11.80 3.56
C GLY A 321 31.17 10.69 3.65
N SER A 322 31.06 9.90 4.72
CA SER A 322 31.89 8.74 4.97
C SER A 322 31.71 7.69 3.87
N GLU A 323 32.63 7.67 2.89
CA GLU A 323 32.66 6.64 1.83
C GLU A 323 32.86 5.23 2.40
N HIS A 324 33.35 5.11 3.64
CA HIS A 324 33.55 3.84 4.32
C HIS A 324 32.24 3.24 4.86
N LEU A 325 31.21 4.06 5.12
CA LEU A 325 29.90 3.58 5.57
C LEU A 325 28.92 3.38 4.42
N VAL A 326 28.80 4.38 3.54
CA VAL A 326 27.78 4.41 2.49
C VAL A 326 28.28 5.11 1.25
N SER A 327 27.95 4.53 0.09
CA SER A 327 28.32 5.10 -1.21
C SER A 327 27.51 6.37 -1.52
N TYR A 328 28.13 7.31 -2.23
CA TYR A 328 27.44 8.46 -2.83
C TYR A 328 26.17 8.01 -3.58
N GLY A 329 25.08 8.77 -3.41
CA GLY A 329 23.79 8.46 -3.99
C GLY A 329 22.99 7.39 -3.24
N ALA A 330 23.47 6.89 -2.09
CA ALA A 330 22.66 6.04 -1.23
C ALA A 330 21.37 6.73 -0.83
N THR A 331 20.23 6.06 -1.06
CA THR A 331 18.90 6.59 -0.79
C THR A 331 18.32 5.95 0.46
N PHE A 332 18.17 6.76 1.49
CA PHE A 332 17.60 6.35 2.77
C PHE A 332 16.10 6.60 2.77
N LYS A 333 15.34 5.56 3.13
CA LYS A 333 13.89 5.62 3.20
C LYS A 333 13.45 5.90 4.62
N LEU A 334 12.45 6.75 4.79
CA LEU A 334 11.81 6.95 6.09
C LEU A 334 11.09 5.65 6.49
N TRP A 335 11.50 5.09 7.62
CA TRP A 335 10.86 3.96 8.29
C TRP A 335 9.99 4.49 9.43
N ARG A 336 8.74 4.03 9.48
CA ARG A 336 7.80 4.35 10.55
C ARG A 336 7.45 3.01 11.20
N PRO A 337 7.87 2.76 12.45
CA PRO A 337 7.44 1.56 13.15
C PRO A 337 5.91 1.57 13.22
N SER A 338 5.30 0.39 13.09
CA SER A 338 3.87 0.18 13.22
C SER A 338 3.35 0.53 14.61
N GLY A 339 4.23 0.50 15.62
CA GLY A 339 3.83 0.66 17.02
C GLY A 339 3.17 -0.59 17.61
N LEU A 340 3.10 -1.69 16.86
CA LEU A 340 2.60 -2.97 17.38
C LEU A 340 3.65 -3.60 18.30
N SER A 341 3.17 -4.17 19.41
CA SER A 341 3.98 -4.95 20.35
C SER A 341 3.70 -6.44 20.23
N GLY A 342 4.64 -7.28 20.70
CA GLY A 342 4.39 -8.72 20.87
C GLY A 342 4.39 -9.56 19.60
N GLY A 343 4.94 -9.04 18.49
CA GLY A 343 5.12 -9.81 17.26
C GLY A 343 6.20 -10.88 17.41
N GLN A 344 6.22 -11.84 16.48
CA GLN A 344 7.19 -12.95 16.50
C GLN A 344 7.78 -13.23 15.11
N LEU A 345 8.96 -13.86 15.07
CA LEU A 345 9.58 -14.27 13.81
C LEU A 345 8.83 -15.47 13.21
N LEU A 346 8.48 -15.38 11.92
CA LEU A 346 7.75 -16.44 11.21
C LEU A 346 8.52 -17.76 11.12
N SER A 347 9.86 -17.72 11.15
CA SER A 347 10.73 -18.91 11.10
C SER A 347 10.53 -19.86 12.28
N ASN A 348 9.97 -19.37 13.38
CA ASN A 348 9.67 -20.17 14.56
C ASN A 348 8.33 -20.90 14.44
N LEU A 349 7.56 -20.67 13.37
CA LEU A 349 6.31 -21.38 13.13
C LEU A 349 6.59 -22.72 12.47
N PRO A 350 6.00 -23.82 12.96
CA PRO A 350 6.14 -25.11 12.32
C PRO A 350 5.63 -25.00 10.88
N ALA A 351 6.52 -25.26 9.92
CA ALA A 351 6.12 -25.43 8.53
C ALA A 351 4.96 -26.42 8.50
N THR A 352 3.82 -26.01 7.94
CA THR A 352 2.60 -26.80 7.94
C THR A 352 2.97 -28.19 7.42
N ALA A 353 2.83 -29.21 8.27
CA ALA A 353 3.23 -30.57 7.96
C ALA A 353 2.65 -30.94 6.59
N LYS A 354 3.54 -31.32 5.67
CA LYS A 354 3.22 -31.65 4.29
C LYS A 354 1.94 -32.49 4.20
N GLY A 355 1.01 -32.00 3.38
CA GLY A 355 0.15 -32.84 2.55
C GLY A 355 -0.91 -33.65 3.27
N ILE A 356 -2.13 -33.15 3.20
CA ILE A 356 -3.20 -34.04 2.73
C ILE A 356 -2.76 -34.44 1.32
N GLU A 357 -2.23 -35.66 1.17
CA GLU A 357 -2.13 -36.28 -0.16
C GLU A 357 -3.53 -36.17 -0.79
N PRO A 358 -3.65 -35.66 -2.03
CA PRO A 358 -4.92 -35.72 -2.74
C PRO A 358 -5.31 -37.20 -2.84
N GLY A 359 -6.28 -37.58 -2.01
CA GLY A 359 -6.85 -38.92 -1.97
C GLY A 359 -7.21 -39.34 -3.39
N ALA A 360 -6.84 -40.58 -3.70
CA ALA A 360 -7.03 -41.26 -4.97
C ALA A 360 -8.27 -40.78 -5.74
N SER A 361 -8.02 -40.32 -6.95
CA SER A 361 -8.98 -40.18 -8.04
C SER A 361 -9.91 -41.40 -8.08
N THR A 362 -11.16 -41.22 -7.64
CA THR A 362 -12.25 -42.11 -8.07
C THR A 362 -12.54 -41.82 -9.53
N ASP A 363 -12.29 -42.82 -10.37
CA ASP A 363 -12.66 -42.88 -11.79
C ASP A 363 -14.08 -42.36 -12.02
N TYR A 364 -14.19 -41.19 -12.64
CA TYR A 364 -15.40 -40.79 -13.34
C TYR A 364 -15.29 -41.31 -14.78
N MET A 365 -16.01 -42.41 -15.05
CA MET A 365 -16.30 -42.85 -16.41
C MET A 365 -17.07 -41.74 -17.15
N VAL A 366 -16.44 -41.20 -18.20
CA VAL A 366 -17.10 -40.38 -19.22
C VAL A 366 -17.73 -41.33 -20.24
N PRO A 367 -19.04 -41.21 -20.56
CA PRO A 367 -19.61 -41.96 -21.67
C PRO A 367 -19.18 -41.34 -23.00
N GLU A 368 -18.53 -42.19 -23.78
CA GLU A 368 -18.17 -42.05 -25.18
C GLU A 368 -19.43 -41.73 -26.02
N THR A 369 -19.45 -40.57 -26.67
CA THR A 369 -20.45 -40.26 -27.70
C THR A 369 -19.77 -40.08 -29.05
N ALA A 370 -20.27 -40.85 -30.00
CA ALA A 370 -19.69 -41.13 -31.29
C ALA A 370 -19.80 -39.97 -32.30
N SER A 371 -18.75 -39.86 -33.11
CA SER A 371 -18.69 -39.52 -34.54
C SER A 371 -19.87 -38.81 -35.22
N GLY A 372 -19.56 -37.70 -35.90
CA GLY A 372 -20.43 -37.12 -36.93
C GLY A 372 -19.77 -36.02 -37.75
N GLU A 373 -19.25 -36.40 -38.92
CA GLU A 373 -19.19 -35.64 -40.18
C GLU A 373 -18.09 -34.57 -40.42
N GLN A 374 -17.23 -34.95 -41.37
CA GLN A 374 -16.31 -34.15 -42.15
C GLN A 374 -17.08 -33.28 -43.15
N HIS A 375 -16.72 -32.00 -43.25
CA HIS A 375 -16.79 -31.28 -44.52
C HIS A 375 -15.49 -30.52 -44.78
N GLN A 376 -14.78 -30.99 -45.79
CA GLN A 376 -13.71 -30.28 -46.49
C GLN A 376 -14.32 -29.18 -47.36
N ALA A 377 -13.77 -27.97 -47.28
CA ALA A 377 -13.77 -27.05 -48.41
C ALA A 377 -12.52 -26.17 -48.33
N SER A 378 -11.65 -26.41 -49.29
CA SER A 378 -10.42 -25.68 -49.58
C SER A 378 -10.74 -24.25 -49.99
N SER A 379 -9.97 -23.28 -49.48
CA SER A 379 -9.74 -22.04 -50.22
C SER A 379 -8.36 -21.47 -49.90
N SER A 380 -7.82 -20.86 -50.95
CA SER A 380 -6.41 -20.73 -51.25
C SER A 380 -5.85 -19.36 -50.87
N LEU A 381 -4.53 -19.35 -50.65
CA LEU A 381 -3.57 -18.27 -50.96
C LEU A 381 -3.93 -16.83 -50.57
N MET A 382 -3.18 -16.30 -49.60
CA MET A 382 -2.40 -15.06 -49.70
C MET A 382 -1.42 -15.05 -48.50
N GLN A 383 -0.14 -15.33 -48.76
CA GLN A 383 0.93 -15.22 -47.77
C GLN A 383 1.44 -13.77 -47.74
N SER A 384 1.26 -13.11 -46.59
CA SER A 384 1.98 -11.89 -46.22
C SER A 384 3.13 -12.25 -45.27
N PRO A 385 4.31 -11.63 -45.36
CA PRO A 385 5.42 -11.96 -44.49
C PRO A 385 5.24 -11.27 -43.13
N GLU A 386 4.71 -12.00 -42.15
CA GLU A 386 4.79 -11.61 -40.75
C GLU A 386 6.17 -11.98 -40.19
N THR A 387 6.97 -10.95 -39.93
CA THR A 387 8.18 -11.03 -39.08
C THR A 387 7.78 -11.45 -37.67
N GLN A 388 7.86 -12.75 -37.39
CA GLN A 388 7.73 -13.31 -36.04
C GLN A 388 8.94 -12.91 -35.20
N SER A 389 8.82 -11.80 -34.48
CA SER A 389 9.71 -11.44 -33.38
C SER A 389 9.42 -12.36 -32.20
N THR A 390 10.19 -13.45 -32.09
CA THR A 390 10.20 -14.35 -30.93
C THR A 390 10.78 -13.60 -29.72
N VAL A 391 9.94 -12.83 -29.02
CA VAL A 391 10.30 -12.26 -27.72
C VAL A 391 10.30 -13.40 -26.71
N LYS A 392 11.48 -13.93 -26.42
CA LYS A 392 11.68 -14.83 -25.28
C LYS A 392 11.19 -14.11 -24.01
N PRO A 393 10.25 -14.66 -23.24
CA PRO A 393 9.90 -14.11 -21.95
C PRO A 393 11.14 -14.26 -21.07
N SER A 394 11.84 -13.16 -20.86
CA SER A 394 12.90 -13.08 -19.87
C SER A 394 12.25 -13.36 -18.53
N LEU A 395 12.65 -14.47 -17.90
CA LEU A 395 12.39 -14.78 -16.50
C LEU A 395 13.02 -13.67 -15.66
N LEU A 396 12.28 -12.57 -15.49
CA LEU A 396 12.52 -11.59 -14.46
C LEU A 396 12.21 -12.30 -13.14
N THR A 397 13.24 -12.91 -12.55
CA THR A 397 13.23 -13.18 -11.12
C THR A 397 13.13 -11.83 -10.43
N SER A 398 11.89 -11.47 -10.07
CA SER A 398 11.60 -10.24 -9.35
C SER A 398 12.50 -10.18 -8.11
N PRO A 399 13.24 -9.09 -7.89
CA PRO A 399 14.07 -8.94 -6.70
C PRO A 399 13.16 -9.11 -5.48
N GLN A 400 13.44 -10.10 -4.63
CA GLN A 400 12.65 -10.32 -3.42
C GLN A 400 12.65 -9.03 -2.59
N VAL A 401 11.49 -8.65 -2.05
CA VAL A 401 11.42 -7.58 -1.06
C VAL A 401 12.24 -8.04 0.13
N GLN A 402 13.40 -7.43 0.32
CA GLN A 402 14.09 -7.55 1.58
C GLN A 402 13.35 -6.64 2.55
N ALA A 403 12.56 -7.25 3.45
CA ALA A 403 12.05 -6.52 4.61
C ALA A 403 13.25 -5.86 5.29
N ALA A 404 13.07 -4.64 5.81
CA ALA A 404 14.15 -3.99 6.52
C ALA A 404 14.60 -4.94 7.63
N ASP A 405 15.87 -5.32 7.58
CA ASP A 405 16.45 -6.26 8.53
C ASP A 405 16.71 -5.54 9.86
N ILE A 406 15.72 -4.80 10.35
CA ILE A 406 15.79 -4.05 11.60
C ILE A 406 15.22 -4.99 12.65
N ASP A 407 16.08 -5.59 13.46
CA ASP A 407 15.62 -6.33 14.63
C ASP A 407 15.43 -5.38 15.80
N ASP A 408 14.74 -5.90 16.82
CA ASP A 408 14.54 -5.17 18.07
C ASP A 408 15.88 -4.76 18.68
N GLU A 409 16.96 -5.53 18.54
CA GLU A 409 18.28 -5.17 19.06
C GLU A 409 18.79 -3.85 18.47
N LEU A 410 18.75 -3.71 17.14
CA LEU A 410 19.18 -2.48 16.45
C LEU A 410 18.27 -1.29 16.81
N LEU A 411 16.99 -1.53 17.08
CA LEU A 411 16.09 -0.50 17.61
C LEU A 411 16.34 -0.15 19.06
N HIS A 412 16.59 -1.15 19.90
CA HIS A 412 16.90 -0.97 21.31
C HIS A 412 18.22 -0.21 21.47
N GLU A 413 19.23 -0.48 20.64
CA GLU A 413 20.46 0.32 20.60
C GLU A 413 20.20 1.81 20.30
N ILE A 414 19.19 2.13 19.51
CA ILE A 414 18.79 3.51 19.22
C ILE A 414 17.87 4.11 20.29
N ILE A 415 16.94 3.33 20.84
CA ILE A 415 15.90 3.83 21.75
C ILE A 415 16.42 3.91 23.20
N VAL A 416 17.12 2.89 23.68
CA VAL A 416 17.54 2.78 25.10
C VAL A 416 18.54 3.89 25.47
N ASN A 417 19.36 4.32 24.51
CA ASN A 417 20.36 5.35 24.74
C ASN A 417 19.80 6.78 24.89
N ASP A 418 18.54 7.02 24.49
CA ASP A 418 17.90 8.32 24.70
C ASP A 418 17.42 8.53 26.14
N ALA A 419 17.08 7.46 26.86
CA ALA A 419 16.59 7.54 28.24
C ALA A 419 17.72 7.91 29.24
N ALA A 420 18.97 7.51 28.94
CA ALA A 420 20.11 7.79 29.81
C ALA A 420 20.59 9.25 29.73
N ALA A 421 20.41 9.92 28.59
CA ALA A 421 20.93 11.28 28.36
C ALA A 421 20.05 12.40 28.95
N GLY A 422 18.85 12.08 29.46
CA GLY A 422 17.96 13.04 30.12
C GLY A 422 18.07 13.09 31.65
N ALA A 423 19.01 12.34 32.23
CA ALA A 423 19.20 12.21 33.68
C ALA A 423 20.50 12.84 34.19
N GLU A 424 21.26 13.51 33.32
CA GLU A 424 22.41 14.39 33.65
C GLU A 424 22.04 15.85 33.43
#